data_AF-A0A257H0U8-F1
#
_entry.id   AF-A0A257H0U8-F1
#
_cell.length_a   1.000
_cell.length_b   1.000
_cell.length_c   1.000
_cell.angle_alpha   90.00
_cell.angle_beta   90.00
_cell.angle_gamma   90.00
#
_symmetry.space_group_name_H-M   'P 1'
#
loop_
_entity.id
_entity.type
_entity.pdbx_description
1 polymer ?
#
loop_
_entity_poly.entity_id
_entity_poly.type
_entity_poly.pdbx_seq_one_letter_code
_entity_poly.pdbx_strand_id
1 'polypeptide(L)'
;MNQLALIEKTQSLIAAGDIVGAEAFLTELADAEGDRALMVVLEQLPPKDILAVIREYDNSKESVINLLITPAMFAHAVVIEKQYKDLTRTHLRGMMNSVIFREDADPVEFLNAIGDLEGGSEAMADYFSEKWSRIEAFARTGTFDT
;
A
#
# COMPACT_ATOMS: atom_id res chain seq x y z
N MET A 1 2.23 0.17 -25.90
CA MET A 1 1.02 -0.72 -26.00
C MET A 1 -0.25 0.11 -25.76
N ASN A 2 -1.49 -0.35 -25.98
CA ASN A 2 -2.68 0.45 -25.56
C ASN A 2 -2.85 0.35 -24.04
N GLN A 3 -3.10 1.46 -23.33
CA GLN A 3 -3.27 1.50 -21.87
C GLN A 3 -4.39 0.58 -21.37
N LEU A 4 -5.50 0.51 -22.10
CA LEU A 4 -6.58 -0.41 -21.76
C LEU A 4 -6.12 -1.87 -21.78
N ALA A 5 -5.29 -2.26 -22.75
CA ALA A 5 -4.78 -3.62 -22.86
C ALA A 5 -3.76 -3.95 -21.75
N LEU A 6 -3.00 -2.95 -21.28
CA LEU A 6 -2.12 -3.09 -20.11
C LEU A 6 -2.96 -3.39 -18.86
N ILE A 7 -3.99 -2.58 -18.61
CA ILE A 7 -4.89 -2.73 -17.46
C ILE A 7 -5.59 -4.08 -17.49
N GLU A 8 -6.20 -4.46 -18.62
CA GLU A 8 -6.92 -5.74 -18.77
C GLU A 8 -6.00 -6.93 -18.52
N LYS A 9 -4.76 -6.89 -19.02
CA LYS A 9 -3.79 -7.96 -18.80
C LYS A 9 -3.37 -8.06 -17.33
N THR A 10 -3.07 -6.93 -16.68
CA THR A 10 -2.75 -6.90 -15.24
C THR A 10 -3.91 -7.46 -14.42
N GLN A 11 -5.14 -7.04 -14.69
CA GLN A 11 -6.33 -7.53 -13.99
C GLN A 11 -6.58 -9.02 -14.24
N SER A 12 -6.32 -9.52 -15.46
CA SER A 12 -6.41 -10.94 -15.77
C SER A 12 -5.42 -11.78 -14.97
N LEU A 13 -4.19 -11.30 -14.79
CA LEU A 13 -3.16 -11.99 -14.00
C LEU A 13 -3.56 -12.04 -12.52
N ILE A 14 -4.00 -10.91 -11.97
CA ILE A 14 -4.50 -10.82 -10.59
C ILE A 14 -5.71 -11.75 -10.38
N ALA A 15 -6.68 -11.75 -11.31
CA ALA A 15 -7.85 -12.62 -11.24
C ALA A 15 -7.51 -14.11 -11.31
N ALA A 16 -6.41 -14.47 -11.99
CA ALA A 16 -5.88 -15.82 -12.03
C ALA A 16 -5.07 -16.21 -10.77
N GLY A 17 -4.83 -15.26 -9.85
CA GLY A 17 -3.98 -15.44 -8.68
C GLY A 17 -2.48 -15.33 -8.97
N ASP A 18 -2.10 -14.95 -10.18
CA ASP A 18 -0.71 -14.76 -10.59
C ASP A 18 -0.23 -13.34 -10.27
N ILE A 19 -0.08 -13.06 -8.97
CA ILE A 19 0.35 -11.74 -8.48
C ILE A 19 1.79 -11.42 -8.91
N VAL A 20 2.65 -12.44 -8.90
CA VAL A 20 4.05 -12.29 -9.33
C VAL A 20 4.12 -11.97 -10.82
N GLY A 21 3.33 -12.64 -11.66
CA GLY A 21 3.23 -12.32 -13.08
C GLY A 21 2.64 -10.94 -13.34
N ALA A 22 1.64 -10.51 -12.55
CA ALA A 22 1.09 -9.16 -12.65
C ALA A 22 2.14 -8.09 -12.32
N GLU A 23 2.92 -8.30 -11.26
CA GLU A 23 3.99 -7.38 -10.88
C GLU A 23 5.12 -7.35 -11.91
N ALA A 24 5.60 -8.51 -12.35
CA ALA A 24 6.63 -8.59 -13.38
C ALA A 24 6.21 -7.86 -14.66
N PHE A 25 4.94 -7.99 -15.07
CA PHE A 25 4.41 -7.29 -16.23
C PHE A 25 4.36 -5.76 -16.06
N LEU A 26 4.02 -5.27 -14.87
CA LEU A 26 4.04 -3.85 -14.56
C LEU A 26 5.48 -3.30 -14.46
N THR A 27 6.41 -4.10 -13.93
CA THR A 27 7.83 -3.75 -13.90
C THR A 27 8.43 -3.70 -15.31
N GLU A 28 8.10 -4.67 -16.18
CA GLU A 28 8.50 -4.64 -17.60
C GLU A 28 7.99 -3.38 -18.32
N LEU A 29 6.80 -2.88 -17.95
CA LEU A 29 6.29 -1.62 -18.48
C LEU A 29 7.16 -0.43 -18.05
N ALA A 30 7.58 -0.37 -16.78
CA ALA A 30 8.47 0.68 -16.30
C ALA A 30 9.84 0.60 -17.00
N ASP A 31 10.38 -0.60 -17.17
CA ASP A 31 11.67 -0.80 -17.86
C ASP A 31 11.62 -0.39 -19.35
N ALA A 32 10.49 -0.66 -20.02
CA ALA A 32 10.34 -0.39 -21.45
C ALA A 32 9.84 1.03 -21.78
N GLU A 33 8.91 1.58 -21.00
CA GLU A 33 8.20 2.84 -21.29
C GLU A 33 8.43 3.93 -20.21
N GLY A 34 9.09 3.59 -19.09
CA GLY A 34 9.46 4.49 -18.00
C GLY A 34 8.40 4.59 -16.88
N ASP A 35 8.83 5.08 -15.71
CA ASP A 35 8.00 5.22 -14.50
C ASP A 35 6.70 6.00 -14.74
N ARG A 36 6.74 7.01 -15.62
CA ARG A 36 5.55 7.79 -15.97
C ARG A 36 4.50 6.96 -16.67
N ALA A 37 4.89 6.01 -17.53
CA ALA A 37 3.95 5.12 -18.19
C ALA A 37 3.32 4.15 -17.19
N LEU A 38 4.13 3.62 -16.26
CA LEU A 38 3.63 2.79 -15.15
C LEU A 38 2.65 3.58 -14.28
N MET A 39 2.97 4.81 -13.89
CA MET A 39 2.11 5.67 -13.09
C MET A 39 0.71 5.86 -13.68
N VAL A 40 0.62 6.12 -14.99
CA VAL A 40 -0.68 6.30 -15.65
C VAL A 40 -1.51 5.01 -15.65
N VAL A 41 -0.87 3.83 -15.63
CA VAL A 41 -1.56 2.55 -15.48
C VAL A 41 -2.01 2.34 -14.03
N LEU A 42 -1.14 2.60 -13.05
CA LEU A 42 -1.47 2.47 -11.64
C LEU A 42 -2.66 3.34 -11.23
N GLU A 43 -2.72 4.59 -11.70
CA GLU A 43 -3.83 5.52 -11.44
C GLU A 43 -5.19 5.03 -11.97
N GLN A 44 -5.18 4.13 -12.97
CA GLN A 44 -6.40 3.57 -13.56
C GLN A 44 -6.77 2.20 -12.98
N LEU A 45 -5.87 1.56 -12.23
CA LEU A 45 -6.18 0.30 -11.58
C LEU A 45 -7.14 0.50 -10.41
N PRO A 46 -8.14 -0.38 -10.25
CA PRO A 46 -8.95 -0.42 -9.04
C PRO A 46 -8.08 -0.58 -7.79
N PRO A 47 -8.41 0.07 -6.67
CA PRO A 47 -7.61 -0.04 -5.45
C PRO A 47 -7.42 -1.46 -4.91
N LYS A 48 -8.39 -2.36 -5.15
CA LYS A 48 -8.27 -3.78 -4.80
C LYS A 48 -7.14 -4.48 -5.58
N ASP A 49 -6.87 -4.06 -6.82
CA ASP A 49 -5.87 -4.65 -7.70
C ASP A 49 -4.49 -4.09 -7.32
N ILE A 50 -4.42 -2.79 -6.96
CA ILE A 50 -3.24 -2.20 -6.33
C ILE A 50 -2.90 -2.93 -5.02
N LEU A 51 -3.89 -3.14 -4.14
CA LEU A 51 -3.71 -3.90 -2.91
C LEU A 51 -3.15 -5.29 -3.19
N ALA A 52 -3.74 -6.05 -4.12
CA ALA A 52 -3.31 -7.40 -4.44
C ALA A 52 -1.82 -7.48 -4.77
N VAL A 53 -1.29 -6.46 -5.46
CA VAL A 53 0.13 -6.37 -5.78
C VAL A 53 0.95 -5.99 -4.54
N ILE A 54 0.65 -4.87 -3.87
CA ILE A 54 1.53 -4.35 -2.80
C ILE A 54 1.47 -5.12 -1.49
N ARG A 55 0.42 -5.92 -1.27
CA ARG A 55 0.18 -6.69 -0.03
C ARG A 55 1.25 -7.73 0.29
N GLU A 56 1.92 -8.23 -0.75
CA GLU A 56 2.97 -9.24 -0.65
C GLU A 56 4.38 -8.62 -0.44
N TYR A 57 4.47 -7.30 -0.35
CA TYR A 57 5.73 -6.57 -0.27
C TYR A 57 5.86 -5.81 1.05
N ASP A 58 7.07 -5.86 1.61
CA ASP A 58 7.48 -5.15 2.81
C ASP A 58 8.90 -4.57 2.60
N ASN A 59 9.52 -4.00 3.63
CA ASN A 59 10.89 -3.47 3.52
C ASN A 59 11.97 -4.50 3.16
N SER A 60 11.67 -5.81 3.20
CA SER A 60 12.61 -6.86 2.80
C SER A 60 12.48 -7.24 1.32
N LYS A 61 11.38 -6.85 0.67
CA LYS A 61 11.10 -7.10 -0.74
C LYS A 61 10.66 -5.81 -1.40
N GLU A 62 11.61 -5.12 -2.02
CA GLU A 62 11.32 -3.90 -2.78
C GLU A 62 10.57 -4.24 -4.07
N SER A 63 9.59 -3.40 -4.44
CA SER A 63 8.94 -3.41 -5.75
C SER A 63 8.88 -2.00 -6.28
N VAL A 64 9.14 -1.82 -7.58
CA VAL A 64 9.05 -0.52 -8.26
C VAL A 64 7.66 0.10 -8.10
N ILE A 65 6.62 -0.74 -8.02
CA ILE A 65 5.24 -0.32 -7.81
C ILE A 65 5.08 0.32 -6.43
N ASN A 66 5.73 -0.25 -5.41
CA ASN A 66 5.70 0.32 -4.07
C ASN A 66 6.45 1.65 -4.01
N LEU A 67 7.49 1.86 -4.82
CA LEU A 67 8.19 3.16 -4.92
C LEU A 67 7.32 4.24 -5.55
N LEU A 68 6.51 3.88 -6.55
CA LEU A 68 5.70 4.81 -7.33
C LEU A 68 4.30 5.07 -6.76
N ILE A 69 3.83 4.26 -5.82
CA ILE A 69 2.50 4.44 -5.25
C ILE A 69 2.39 5.80 -4.54
N THR A 70 1.29 6.51 -4.82
CA THR A 70 0.95 7.77 -4.17
C THR A 70 0.30 7.51 -2.81
N PRO A 71 0.37 8.48 -1.89
CA PRO A 71 -0.34 8.41 -0.60
C PRO A 71 -1.82 8.05 -0.75
N ALA A 72 -2.51 8.62 -1.74
CA ALA A 72 -3.92 8.33 -2.00
C ALA A 72 -4.17 6.88 -2.43
N MET A 73 -3.37 6.36 -3.38
CA MET A 73 -3.49 4.95 -3.81
C MET A 73 -3.22 3.99 -2.64
N PHE A 74 -2.20 4.28 -1.84
CA PHE A 74 -1.83 3.48 -0.68
C PHE A 74 -2.93 3.50 0.39
N ALA A 75 -3.50 4.67 0.69
CA ALA A 75 -4.59 4.82 1.65
C ALA A 75 -5.80 3.96 1.30
N HIS A 76 -6.22 3.96 0.02
CA HIS A 76 -7.31 3.09 -0.43
C HIS A 76 -6.97 1.60 -0.28
N ALA A 77 -5.74 1.19 -0.58
CA ALA A 77 -5.31 -0.19 -0.40
C ALA A 77 -5.32 -0.61 1.08
N VAL A 78 -4.83 0.24 1.98
CA VAL A 78 -4.81 0.00 3.43
C VAL A 78 -6.22 -0.18 4.02
N VAL A 79 -7.17 0.66 3.62
CA VAL A 79 -8.57 0.54 4.06
C VAL A 79 -9.18 -0.78 3.61
N ILE A 80 -8.86 -1.24 2.40
CA ILE A 80 -9.32 -2.53 1.89
C ILE A 80 -8.62 -3.68 2.63
N GLU A 81 -7.32 -3.61 2.90
CA GLU A 81 -6.58 -4.67 3.60
C GLU A 81 -7.23 -5.01 4.94
N LYS A 82 -7.64 -3.99 5.69
CA LYS A 82 -8.34 -4.17 6.97
C LYS A 82 -9.63 -5.00 6.84
N GLN A 83 -10.31 -4.96 5.69
CA GLN A 83 -11.54 -5.71 5.45
C GLN A 83 -11.32 -7.23 5.35
N TYR A 84 -10.09 -7.68 5.04
CA TYR A 84 -9.74 -9.10 5.01
C TYR A 84 -9.64 -9.73 6.42
N LYS A 85 -9.69 -8.94 7.49
CA LYS A 85 -9.73 -9.41 8.90
C LYS A 85 -8.62 -10.39 9.26
N ASP A 86 -7.41 -10.19 8.72
CA ASP A 86 -6.23 -10.93 9.15
C ASP A 86 -6.01 -10.70 10.66
N LEU A 87 -6.21 -11.75 11.46
CA LEU A 87 -6.07 -11.67 12.92
C LEU A 87 -4.64 -11.32 13.35
N THR A 88 -3.64 -11.66 12.53
CA THR A 88 -2.23 -11.40 12.83
C THR A 88 -1.78 -10.00 12.41
N ARG A 89 -2.59 -9.32 11.57
CA ARG A 89 -2.30 -8.00 10.98
C ARG A 89 -0.92 -7.97 10.31
N THR A 90 -0.44 -9.11 9.79
CA THR A 90 0.94 -9.24 9.31
C THR A 90 1.11 -8.44 8.02
N HIS A 91 0.20 -8.62 7.06
CA HIS A 91 0.24 -7.87 5.80
C HIS A 91 0.04 -6.38 6.01
N LEU A 92 -0.96 -5.98 6.81
CA LEU A 92 -1.18 -4.58 7.14
C LEU A 92 0.08 -3.92 7.73
N ARG A 93 0.75 -4.59 8.68
CA ARG A 93 2.00 -4.08 9.25
C ARG A 93 3.13 -4.03 8.24
N GLY A 94 3.29 -5.06 7.41
CA GLY A 94 4.28 -5.10 6.34
C GLY A 94 4.11 -3.93 5.38
N MET A 95 2.89 -3.71 4.90
CA MET A 95 2.53 -2.60 4.02
C MET A 95 2.81 -1.24 4.67
N MET A 96 2.30 -1.01 5.89
CA MET A 96 2.52 0.28 6.58
C MET A 96 4.01 0.56 6.81
N ASN A 97 4.78 -0.47 7.19
CA ASN A 97 6.21 -0.34 7.40
C ASN A 97 6.98 -0.06 6.10
N SER A 98 6.47 -0.54 4.95
CA SER A 98 7.09 -0.36 3.63
C SER A 98 7.07 1.09 3.13
N VAL A 99 6.22 1.94 3.72
CA VAL A 99 6.18 3.38 3.45
C VAL A 99 6.71 4.20 4.62
N ILE A 100 6.51 3.77 5.86
CA ILE A 100 6.96 4.51 7.06
C ILE A 100 8.48 4.54 7.20
N PHE A 101 9.15 3.42 6.89
CA PHE A 101 10.59 3.30 7.06
C PHE A 101 11.37 3.43 5.75
N ARG A 102 10.68 3.82 4.66
CA ARG A 102 11.32 4.01 3.37
C ARG A 102 12.10 5.32 3.36
N GLU A 103 13.35 5.28 2.93
CA GLU A 103 14.27 6.43 3.02
C GLU A 103 13.83 7.64 2.19
N ASP A 104 13.13 7.41 1.08
CA ASP A 104 12.70 8.43 0.11
C ASP A 104 11.21 8.79 0.19
N ALA A 105 10.46 8.21 1.13
CA ALA A 105 9.06 8.56 1.36
C ALA A 105 8.91 9.72 2.34
N ASP A 106 7.77 10.40 2.30
CA ASP A 106 7.28 11.23 3.41
C ASP A 106 6.22 10.44 4.20
N PRO A 107 6.58 9.81 5.33
CA PRO A 107 5.63 9.03 6.13
C PRO A 107 4.42 9.84 6.59
N VAL A 108 4.57 11.15 6.81
CA VAL A 108 3.48 12.01 7.28
C VAL A 108 2.43 12.17 6.19
N GLU A 109 2.84 12.30 4.92
CA GLU A 109 1.91 12.39 3.80
C GLU A 109 1.07 11.12 3.65
N PHE A 110 1.69 9.95 3.74
CA PHE A 110 0.99 8.66 3.72
C PHE A 110 0.03 8.50 4.91
N LEU A 111 0.46 8.82 6.12
CA LEU A 111 -0.37 8.73 7.33
C LEU A 111 -1.58 9.68 7.27
N ASN A 112 -1.39 10.91 6.77
CA ASN A 112 -2.48 11.86 6.58
C ASN A 112 -3.49 11.35 5.54
N ALA A 113 -3.02 10.86 4.39
CA ALA A 113 -3.91 10.32 3.36
C ALA A 113 -4.75 9.14 3.86
N ILE A 114 -4.18 8.28 4.72
CA ILE A 114 -4.92 7.22 5.39
C ILE A 114 -5.93 7.81 6.38
N GLY A 115 -5.51 8.73 7.24
CA GLY A 115 -6.38 9.33 8.27
C GLY A 115 -7.58 10.08 7.71
N ASP A 116 -7.42 10.73 6.56
CA ASP A 116 -8.46 11.50 5.88
C ASP A 116 -9.47 10.60 5.13
N LEU A 117 -9.12 9.33 4.87
CA LEU A 117 -9.99 8.38 4.19
C LEU A 117 -10.93 7.68 5.18
N GLU A 118 -12.20 7.51 4.78
CA GLU A 118 -13.18 6.74 5.57
C GLU A 118 -12.67 5.32 5.86
N GLY A 119 -12.72 4.92 7.14
CA GLY A 119 -12.18 3.64 7.61
C GLY A 119 -10.66 3.62 7.82
N GLY A 120 -9.92 4.65 7.41
CA GLY A 120 -8.46 4.69 7.56
C GLY A 120 -8.00 4.85 9.01
N SER A 121 -8.73 5.63 9.82
CA SER A 121 -8.48 5.70 11.28
C SER A 121 -8.58 4.33 11.96
N GLU A 122 -9.47 3.46 11.50
CA GLU A 122 -9.62 2.09 12.03
C GLU A 122 -8.48 1.19 11.58
N ALA A 123 -8.01 1.34 10.33
CA ALA A 123 -6.83 0.63 9.84
C ALA A 123 -5.57 1.05 10.61
N MET A 124 -5.43 2.33 10.94
CA MET A 124 -4.33 2.81 11.80
C MET A 124 -4.43 2.25 13.21
N ALA A 125 -5.63 2.16 13.79
CA ALA A 125 -5.82 1.52 15.09
C ALA A 125 -5.38 0.04 15.08
N ASP A 126 -5.69 -0.70 14.01
CA ASP A 126 -5.21 -2.07 13.82
C ASP A 126 -3.68 -2.14 13.71
N TYR A 127 -3.05 -1.24 12.94
CA TYR A 127 -1.59 -1.16 12.80
C TYR A 127 -0.89 -0.89 14.14
N PHE A 128 -1.42 0.04 14.94
CA PHE A 128 -0.83 0.42 16.22
C PHE A 128 -1.29 -0.42 17.42
N SER A 129 -2.04 -1.50 17.20
CA SER A 129 -2.59 -2.35 18.27
C SER A 129 -1.53 -2.84 19.28
N GLU A 130 -0.31 -3.16 18.82
CA GLU A 130 0.80 -3.58 19.69
C GLU A 130 1.45 -2.44 20.48
N LYS A 131 1.14 -1.18 20.14
CA LYS A 131 1.67 0.04 20.78
C LYS A 131 0.57 0.84 21.48
N TRP A 132 -0.58 0.22 21.74
CA TRP A 132 -1.75 0.88 22.33
C TRP A 132 -1.42 1.68 23.59
N SER A 133 -0.65 1.10 24.52
CA SER A 133 -0.25 1.77 25.76
C SER A 133 0.51 3.08 25.52
N ARG A 134 1.38 3.13 24.50
CA ARG A 134 2.17 4.33 24.15
C ARG A 134 1.29 5.39 23.51
N ILE A 135 0.33 4.99 22.67
CA ILE A 135 -0.64 5.92 22.08
C ILE A 135 -1.55 6.49 23.16
N GLU A 136 -2.03 5.65 24.07
CA GLU A 136 -2.84 6.10 25.21
C GLU A 136 -2.06 7.06 26.11
N ALA A 137 -0.79 6.77 26.41
CA ALA A 137 0.08 7.67 27.15
C ALA A 137 0.18 9.03 26.46
N PHE A 138 0.51 9.05 25.16
CA PHE A 138 0.61 10.28 24.38
C PHE A 138 -0.69 11.09 24.39
N ALA A 139 -1.85 10.44 24.22
CA ALA A 139 -3.14 11.11 24.25
C ALA A 139 -3.46 11.74 25.62
N ARG A 140 -2.93 11.19 26.72
CA ARG A 140 -3.15 11.69 28.09
C ARG A 140 -2.13 12.74 28.53
N THR A 141 -0.86 12.57 28.17
CA THR A 141 0.26 13.35 28.70
C THR A 141 0.96 14.24 27.68
N GLY A 142 0.72 14.02 26.38
CA GLY A 142 1.48 14.63 25.29
C GLY A 142 2.85 13.99 25.04
N THR A 143 3.18 12.87 25.69
CA THR A 143 4.46 12.16 25.54
C THR A 143 4.23 10.66 25.36
N PHE A 144 5.03 10.00 24.51
CA PHE A 144 4.87 8.55 24.25
C PHE A 144 5.37 7.62 25.36
N ASP A 145 6.18 8.17 26.27
CA ASP A 145 6.85 7.41 27.33
C ASP A 145 6.51 8.01 28.71
N THR A 146 6.17 7.12 29.64
CA THR A 146 6.14 7.32 31.10
C THR A 146 6.68 6.08 31.77
#